data_AF-A0A1E1WPJ0-F1
#
_entry.id   AF-A0A1E1WPJ0-F1
#
_cell.length_a   1.000
_cell.length_b   1.000
_cell.length_c   1.000
_cell.angle_alpha   90.00
_cell.angle_beta   90.00
_cell.angle_gamma   90.00
#
_symmetry.space_group_name_H-M   'P 1'
#
loop_
_entity.id
_entity.type
_entity.pdbx_description
1 polymer ?
#
loop_
_entity_poly.entity_id
_entity_poly.type
_entity_poly.pdbx_seq_one_letter_code
_entity_poly.pdbx_strand_id
1 'polypeptide(L)'
;MSGHIQSTELKHWHETVPNELRQHLVHTIVQSIIPGTQKATLIEPRLQNVVNFARSIEEDYYAASSSRSEYYRCIADKVYQFVKEMENIREGCRNQDIYEDITDRLARL
;
A
#
# COMPACT_ATOMS: atom_id res chain seq x y z
N MET A 1 10.03 -35.78 -0.81
CA MET A 1 9.69 -35.05 0.43
C MET A 1 10.32 -33.68 0.30
N SER A 2 9.69 -32.80 -0.46
CA SER A 2 8.75 -31.77 0.01
C SER A 2 9.44 -30.70 0.86
N GLY A 3 9.48 -29.49 0.32
CA GLY A 3 9.58 -28.24 1.07
C GLY A 3 10.94 -27.57 1.06
N HIS A 4 11.17 -26.69 0.08
CA HIS A 4 11.95 -25.49 0.33
C HIS A 4 11.37 -24.80 1.56
N ILE A 5 12.12 -24.78 2.66
CA ILE A 5 11.88 -23.85 3.76
C ILE A 5 13.14 -22.99 3.80
N GLN A 6 13.10 -21.86 3.09
CA GLN A 6 14.02 -20.75 3.38
C GLN A 6 13.59 -20.17 4.73
N SER A 7 13.98 -20.86 5.80
CA SER A 7 13.85 -20.36 7.15
C SER A 7 14.89 -19.26 7.37
N THR A 8 14.37 -18.04 7.51
CA THR A 8 14.78 -17.12 8.59
C THR A 8 16.25 -16.70 8.63
N GLU A 9 16.72 -15.96 7.63
CA GLU A 9 17.40 -14.71 7.98
C GLU A 9 16.29 -13.69 8.22
N LEU A 10 15.78 -13.63 9.45
CA LEU A 10 15.06 -12.46 9.93
C LEU A 10 16.01 -11.29 9.69
N LYS A 11 15.77 -10.55 8.61
CA LYS A 11 16.66 -9.47 8.20
C LYS A 11 16.72 -8.54 9.40
N HIS A 12 17.87 -8.31 10.00
CA HIS A 12 17.99 -7.63 11.30
C HIS A 12 17.27 -6.27 11.38
N TRP A 13 17.03 -5.64 10.21
CA TRP A 13 16.23 -4.43 10.10
C TRP A 13 14.72 -4.61 10.35
N HIS A 14 14.17 -5.82 10.18
CA HIS A 14 12.78 -6.18 10.51
C HIS A 14 12.46 -5.91 11.98
N GLU A 15 13.39 -6.19 12.89
CA GLU A 15 13.25 -5.90 14.33
C GLU A 15 13.25 -4.39 14.62
N THR A 16 13.83 -3.60 13.72
CA THR A 16 13.90 -2.13 13.85
C THR A 16 12.67 -1.41 13.31
N VAL A 17 11.74 -2.14 12.67
CA VAL A 17 10.53 -1.58 12.06
C VAL A 17 9.31 -2.05 12.86
N PRO A 18 8.73 -1.20 13.71
CA PRO A 18 7.58 -1.60 14.52
C PRO A 18 6.32 -1.74 13.65
N ASN A 19 5.40 -2.62 14.06
CA ASN A 19 4.17 -2.90 13.30
C ASN A 19 3.31 -1.65 13.08
N GLU A 20 3.26 -0.75 14.05
CA GLU A 20 2.61 0.57 13.96
C GLU A 20 3.13 1.41 12.79
N LEU A 21 4.44 1.35 12.49
CA LEU A 21 5.02 2.05 11.34
C LEU A 21 4.62 1.38 10.02
N ARG A 22 4.60 0.04 9.97
CA ARG A 22 4.09 -0.71 8.81
C ARG A 22 2.64 -0.34 8.52
N GLN A 23 1.81 -0.30 9.55
CA GLN A 23 0.42 0.16 9.46
C GLN A 23 0.34 1.61 8.95
N HIS A 24 1.17 2.52 9.47
CA HIS A 24 1.22 3.90 8.99
C HIS A 24 1.59 4.02 7.51
N LEU A 25 2.50 3.18 7.01
CA LEU A 25 2.86 3.12 5.59
C LEU A 25 1.69 2.63 4.72
N VAL A 26 1.01 1.55 5.15
CA VAL A 26 -0.21 1.07 4.49
C VAL A 26 -1.26 2.18 4.42
N HIS A 27 -1.49 2.89 5.52
CA HIS A 27 -2.41 4.02 5.55
C HIS A 27 -1.96 5.16 4.64
N THR A 28 -0.66 5.45 4.57
CA THR A 28 -0.10 6.47 3.67
C THR A 28 -0.32 6.11 2.20
N ILE A 29 -0.13 4.84 1.81
CA ILE A 29 -0.44 4.34 0.46
C ILE A 29 -1.94 4.53 0.16
N VAL A 30 -2.81 4.12 1.08
CA VAL A 30 -4.27 4.27 0.90
C VAL A 30 -4.69 5.73 0.82
N GLN A 31 -4.11 6.62 1.61
CA GLN A 31 -4.38 8.07 1.54
C GLN A 31 -3.90 8.71 0.23
N SER A 32 -2.82 8.17 -0.33
CA SER A 32 -2.25 8.64 -1.59
C SER A 32 -3.12 8.26 -2.79
N ILE A 33 -3.78 7.10 -2.70
CA ILE A 33 -4.75 6.64 -3.69
C ILE A 33 -6.11 7.33 -3.46
N ILE A 34 -6.56 7.40 -2.20
CA ILE A 34 -7.88 7.89 -1.82
C ILE A 34 -7.80 8.89 -0.66
N PRO A 35 -7.66 10.20 -0.93
CA PRO A 35 -7.43 11.19 0.12
C PRO A 35 -8.66 11.37 1.03
N GLY A 36 -8.50 11.19 2.35
CA GLY A 36 -9.57 11.38 3.34
C GLY A 36 -10.31 10.10 3.78
N THR A 37 -9.91 8.92 3.28
CA THR A 37 -10.56 7.63 3.58
C THR A 37 -10.29 7.02 4.97
N GLN A 38 -9.54 7.69 5.85
CA GLN A 38 -9.16 7.16 7.18
C GLN A 38 -10.37 6.70 8.03
N LYS A 39 -11.56 7.31 7.85
CA LYS A 39 -12.79 6.93 8.56
C LYS A 39 -13.70 5.99 7.76
N ALA A 40 -13.65 6.05 6.43
CA ALA A 40 -14.50 5.26 5.54
C ALA A 40 -13.99 3.82 5.35
N THR A 41 -12.68 3.61 5.50
CA THR A 41 -12.02 2.29 5.40
C THR A 41 -12.51 1.26 6.42
N LEU A 42 -13.07 1.70 7.55
CA LEU A 42 -13.63 0.83 8.58
C LEU A 42 -15.07 0.38 8.30
N ILE A 43 -15.76 1.04 7.36
CA ILE A 43 -17.19 0.89 7.15
C ILE A 43 -17.47 0.24 5.78
N GLU A 44 -16.67 0.59 4.76
CA GLU A 44 -16.93 0.16 3.39
C GLU A 44 -16.08 -1.07 3.00
N PRO A 45 -16.70 -2.22 2.66
CA PRO A 45 -15.98 -3.44 2.29
C PRO A 45 -15.09 -3.27 1.04
N ARG A 46 -15.45 -2.32 0.16
CA ARG A 46 -14.66 -1.99 -1.02
C ARG A 46 -13.36 -1.27 -0.68
N LEU A 47 -13.38 -0.38 0.31
CA LEU A 47 -12.18 0.29 0.81
C LEU A 47 -11.29 -0.70 1.58
N GLN A 48 -11.88 -1.74 2.19
CA GLN A 48 -11.12 -2.83 2.81
C GLN A 48 -10.24 -3.56 1.77
N ASN A 49 -10.71 -3.75 0.54
CA ASN A 49 -9.90 -4.34 -0.54
C ASN A 49 -8.70 -3.48 -0.90
N VAL A 50 -8.86 -2.14 -0.93
CA VAL A 50 -7.75 -1.20 -1.18
C VAL A 50 -6.73 -1.24 -0.03
N VAL A 51 -7.20 -1.35 1.21
CA VAL A 51 -6.33 -1.53 2.39
C VAL A 51 -5.58 -2.86 2.32
N ASN A 52 -6.25 -3.94 1.93
CA ASN A 52 -5.62 -5.25 1.76
C ASN A 52 -4.57 -5.23 0.64
N PHE A 53 -4.87 -4.55 -0.47
CA PHE A 53 -3.90 -4.36 -1.56
C PHE A 53 -2.67 -3.57 -1.09
N ALA A 54 -2.87 -2.44 -0.40
CA ALA A 54 -1.78 -1.66 0.18
C ALA A 54 -0.97 -2.46 1.21
N ARG A 55 -1.62 -3.34 1.99
CA ARG A 55 -0.95 -4.27 2.90
C ARG A 55 -0.12 -5.30 2.13
N SER A 56 -0.66 -5.93 1.09
CA SER A 56 0.10 -6.90 0.29
C SER A 56 1.30 -6.26 -0.41
N ILE A 57 1.16 -5.02 -0.88
CA ILE A 57 2.29 -4.23 -1.39
C ILE A 57 3.35 -4.05 -0.31
N GLU A 58 2.94 -3.59 0.88
CA GLU A 58 3.86 -3.38 1.99
C GLU A 58 4.57 -4.68 2.38
N GLU A 59 3.86 -5.80 2.45
CA GLU A 59 4.39 -7.13 2.77
C GLU A 59 5.37 -7.63 1.70
N ASP A 60 5.06 -7.43 0.42
CA ASP A 60 5.92 -7.81 -0.69
C ASP A 60 7.24 -7.02 -0.65
N TYR A 61 7.16 -5.69 -0.47
CA TYR A 61 8.35 -4.86 -0.30
C TYR A 61 9.11 -5.17 1.00
N TYR A 62 8.40 -5.52 2.07
CA TYR A 62 9.01 -5.89 3.36
C TYR A 62 9.80 -7.20 3.25
N ALA A 63 9.29 -8.16 2.49
CA ALA A 63 9.97 -9.43 2.21
C ALA A 63 11.11 -9.26 1.20
N ALA A 64 10.91 -8.48 0.13
CA ALA A 64 11.87 -8.30 -0.95
C ALA A 64 13.08 -7.43 -0.54
N SER A 65 12.87 -6.38 0.25
CA SER A 65 13.92 -5.38 0.56
C SER A 65 15.05 -5.96 1.39
N SER A 66 16.30 -5.64 1.06
CA SER A 66 17.47 -6.16 1.79
C SER A 66 17.87 -5.26 2.97
N SER A 67 17.31 -4.05 3.06
CA SER A 67 17.64 -3.06 4.09
C SER A 67 16.47 -2.11 4.38
N ARG A 68 16.48 -1.53 5.59
CA ARG A 68 15.48 -0.54 6.04
C ARG A 68 15.35 0.65 5.08
N SER A 69 16.48 1.16 4.62
CA SER A 69 16.54 2.33 3.73
C SER A 69 15.97 2.03 2.35
N GLU A 70 16.20 0.82 1.84
CA GLU A 70 15.67 0.35 0.57
C GLU A 70 14.16 0.15 0.66
N TYR A 71 13.68 -0.47 1.73
CA TYR A 71 12.26 -0.62 2.04
C TYR A 71 11.51 0.71 2.02
N TYR A 72 11.98 1.73 2.76
CA TYR A 72 11.31 3.04 2.74
C TYR A 72 11.38 3.72 1.39
N ARG A 73 12.51 3.60 0.66
CA ARG A 73 12.64 4.21 -0.66
C ARG A 73 11.66 3.58 -1.65
N CYS A 74 11.55 2.25 -1.69
CA CYS A 74 10.62 1.55 -2.58
C CYS A 74 9.16 1.89 -2.26
N ILE A 75 8.80 1.95 -0.97
CA ILE A 75 7.46 2.36 -0.54
C ILE A 75 7.19 3.82 -0.95
N ALA A 76 8.13 4.74 -0.70
CA ALA A 76 7.98 6.15 -1.07
C ALA A 76 7.86 6.34 -2.59
N ASP A 77 8.63 5.59 -3.37
CA ASP A 77 8.55 5.62 -4.84
C ASP A 77 7.19 5.11 -5.32
N LYS A 78 6.66 4.03 -4.71
CA LYS A 78 5.32 3.53 -5.03
C LYS A 78 4.20 4.48 -4.63
N VAL A 79 4.29 5.04 -3.43
CA VAL A 79 3.39 6.10 -2.98
C VAL A 79 3.40 7.26 -3.97
N TYR A 80 4.58 7.71 -4.40
CA TYR A 80 4.72 8.79 -5.38
C TYR A 80 4.10 8.44 -6.74
N GLN A 81 4.32 7.22 -7.25
CA GLN A 81 3.68 6.75 -8.48
C GLN A 81 2.15 6.77 -8.35
N PHE A 82 1.59 6.30 -7.23
CA PHE A 82 0.15 6.35 -7.00
C PHE A 82 -0.37 7.79 -6.91
N VAL A 83 0.25 8.66 -6.11
CA VAL A 83 -0.15 10.08 -6.01
C VAL A 83 -0.17 10.72 -7.39
N LYS A 84 0.86 10.50 -8.20
CA LYS A 84 0.98 11.08 -9.54
C LYS A 84 -0.05 10.53 -10.50
N GLU A 85 -0.34 9.23 -10.43
CA GLU A 85 -1.40 8.60 -11.23
C GLU A 85 -2.78 9.17 -10.84
N MET A 86 -3.02 9.43 -9.55
CA MET A 86 -4.25 10.07 -9.06
C MET A 86 -4.34 11.56 -9.40
N GLU A 87 -3.22 12.28 -9.41
CA GLU A 87 -3.16 13.70 -9.81
C GLU A 87 -3.54 13.87 -11.27
N ASN A 88 -3.04 13.00 -12.16
CA ASN A 88 -3.44 12.97 -13.58
C ASN A 88 -4.95 12.76 -13.78
N ILE A 89 -5.60 11.97 -12.92
CA ILE A 89 -7.06 11.75 -12.99
C ILE A 89 -7.82 12.97 -12.43
N ARG A 90 -7.30 13.60 -11.37
CA ARG A 90 -7.90 14.78 -10.72
C ARG A 90 -7.91 16.03 -11.59
N GLU A 91 -6.93 16.23 -12.45
CA GLU A 91 -6.95 17.36 -13.39
C GLU A 91 -8.05 17.23 -14.46
N GLY A 92 -8.64 16.04 -14.63
CA GLY A 92 -9.69 15.77 -15.61
C GLY A 92 -11.12 15.56 -15.07
N CYS A 93 -11.33 15.28 -13.77
CA CYS A 93 -12.64 14.90 -13.24
C CYS A 93 -12.97 15.43 -11.82
N ARG A 94 -14.27 15.68 -11.58
CA ARG A 94 -14.82 16.11 -10.29
C ARG A 94 -14.53 15.00 -9.25
N ASN A 95 -13.97 15.36 -8.08
CA ASN A 95 -13.47 14.44 -7.04
C ASN A 95 -14.36 13.24 -6.64
N GLN A 96 -15.64 13.20 -7.00
CA GLN A 96 -16.60 12.16 -6.60
C GLN A 96 -16.58 10.95 -7.54
N ASP A 97 -16.44 11.14 -8.87
CA ASP A 97 -16.35 10.05 -9.86
C ASP A 97 -15.02 9.28 -9.78
N ILE A 98 -13.98 9.93 -9.24
CA ILE A 98 -12.63 9.36 -9.08
C ILE A 98 -12.64 8.14 -8.14
N TYR A 99 -13.47 8.16 -7.10
CA TYR A 99 -13.57 7.06 -6.13
C TYR A 99 -14.18 5.80 -6.74
N GLU A 100 -15.19 5.96 -7.60
CA GLU A 100 -15.82 4.84 -8.29
C GLU A 100 -14.89 4.24 -9.34
N ASP A 101 -14.19 5.07 -10.13
CA ASP A 101 -13.24 4.61 -11.16
C ASP A 101 -12.05 3.85 -10.56
N ILE A 102 -11.44 4.37 -9.49
CA ILE A 102 -10.31 3.72 -8.83
C ILE A 102 -10.74 2.39 -8.22
N THR A 103 -11.89 2.36 -7.54
CA THR A 103 -12.38 1.15 -6.89
C THR A 103 -12.73 0.07 -7.92
N ASP A 104 -13.31 0.46 -9.07
CA ASP A 104 -13.60 -0.47 -10.17
C ASP A 104 -12.32 -0.98 -10.84
N ARG A 105 -11.32 -0.12 -11.08
CA ARG A 105 -10.02 -0.54 -11.63
C ARG A 105 -9.26 -1.48 -10.69
N LEU A 106 -9.26 -1.20 -9.38
CA LEU A 106 -8.62 -2.07 -8.39
C LEU A 106 -9.40 -3.37 -8.15
N ALA A 107 -10.72 -3.38 -8.31
CA ALA A 107 -11.53 -4.59 -8.19
C ALA A 107 -11.43 -5.53 -9.41
N ARG A 108 -10.85 -5.06 -10.52
CA ARG A 108 -10.64 -5.82 -11.77
C ARG A 108 -9.22 -6.39 -11.93
N LEU A 109 -8.29 -5.98 -11.07
CA LEU A 109 -6.94 -6.55 -10.96
C LEU A 109 -6.96 -7.79 -10.05
#